data_AF-A0A9D6QTS5-F1
#
_entry.id   AF-A0A9D6QTS5-F1
#
_cell.length_a   1.000
_cell.length_b   1.000
_cell.length_c   1.000
_cell.angle_alpha   90.00
_cell.angle_beta   90.00
_cell.angle_gamma   90.00
#
_symmetry.space_group_name_H-M   'P 1'
#
loop_
_entity.id
_entity.type
_entity.pdbx_description
1 polymer ?
#
loop_
_entity_poly.entity_id
_entity_poly.type
_entity_poly.pdbx_seq_one_letter_code
_entity_poly.pdbx_strand_id
1 'polypeptide(L)'
;MNSQKKDLTYYEQLLPQSVQVEVHQEEDGSFWARVLDFKGCYTQGKDFRDLLEMVSDAIYTVLDVPEEFRAFLPRYIPEEIREALEKHESEKQFTAFIADQIHGKRELVFTR
;
A
#
# COMPACT_ATOMS: atom_id res chain seq x y z
N MET A 1 8.45 -12.68 -33.59
CA MET A 1 8.53 -11.71 -32.48
C MET A 1 8.80 -12.48 -31.21
N ASN A 2 10.00 -12.35 -30.62
CA ASN A 2 10.30 -12.98 -29.32
C ASN A 2 9.47 -12.28 -28.25
N SER A 3 8.34 -12.88 -27.86
CA SER A 3 7.63 -12.46 -26.66
C SER A 3 8.37 -13.10 -25.48
N GLN A 4 9.26 -12.34 -24.83
CA GLN A 4 9.78 -12.76 -23.54
C GLN A 4 8.58 -12.93 -22.60
N LYS A 5 8.35 -14.15 -22.10
CA LYS A 5 7.32 -14.39 -21.09
C LYS A 5 7.68 -13.56 -19.86
N LYS A 6 6.81 -12.62 -19.48
CA LYS A 6 6.90 -11.94 -18.19
C LYS A 6 6.65 -12.99 -17.10
N ASP A 7 7.59 -13.14 -16.19
CA ASP A 7 7.52 -14.06 -15.05
C ASP A 7 7.50 -13.28 -13.72
N LEU A 8 7.47 -13.99 -12.60
CA LEU A 8 7.44 -13.36 -11.27
C LEU A 8 8.63 -12.42 -11.06
N THR A 9 9.83 -12.83 -11.49
CA THR A 9 11.07 -12.04 -11.37
C THR A 9 10.94 -10.71 -12.11
N TYR A 10 10.37 -10.73 -13.31
CA TYR A 10 10.10 -9.50 -14.07
C TYR A 10 9.22 -8.53 -13.28
N TYR A 11 8.12 -9.01 -12.68
CA TYR A 11 7.22 -8.15 -11.91
C TYR A 11 7.86 -7.67 -10.60
N GLU A 12 8.65 -8.49 -9.92
CA GLU A 12 9.38 -8.08 -8.72
C GLU A 12 10.40 -6.97 -9.00
N GLN A 13 11.05 -7.00 -10.16
CA GLN A 13 11.97 -5.95 -10.61
C GLN A 13 11.24 -4.68 -11.09
N LEU A 14 10.01 -4.82 -11.58
CA LEU A 14 9.18 -3.70 -12.01
C LEU A 14 8.67 -2.87 -10.81
N LEU A 15 8.48 -3.50 -9.65
CA LEU A 15 7.99 -2.81 -8.45
C LEU A 15 9.01 -1.78 -7.92
N PRO A 16 8.62 -0.49 -7.77
CA PRO A 16 9.48 0.51 -7.16
C PRO A 16 9.80 0.16 -5.70
N GLN A 17 10.97 0.56 -5.21
CA GLN A 17 11.37 0.28 -3.82
C GLN A 17 10.48 1.02 -2.80
N SER A 18 10.06 2.23 -3.15
CA SER A 18 9.17 3.05 -2.35
C SER A 18 8.16 3.77 -3.24
N VAL A 19 7.04 4.17 -2.66
CA VAL A 19 6.05 5.05 -3.28
C VAL A 19 5.55 6.10 -2.30
N GLN A 20 5.27 7.30 -2.80
CA GLN A 20 4.59 8.34 -2.01
C GLN A 20 3.07 8.13 -2.04
N VAL A 21 2.45 8.12 -0.87
CA VAL A 21 1.00 7.89 -0.72
C VAL A 21 0.40 8.98 0.14
N GLU A 22 -0.61 9.64 -0.40
CA GLU A 22 -1.46 10.56 0.35
C GLU A 22 -2.64 9.78 0.92
N VAL A 23 -2.78 9.74 2.25
CA VAL A 23 -3.83 9.01 2.97
C VAL A 23 -4.76 10.01 3.67
N HIS A 24 -6.06 9.72 3.63
CA HIS A 24 -7.11 10.47 4.31
C HIS A 24 -8.01 9.52 5.09
N GLN A 25 -8.44 9.97 6.27
CA GLN A 25 -9.48 9.31 7.05
C GLN A 25 -10.81 10.06 6.88
N GLU A 26 -11.87 9.31 6.60
CA GLU A 26 -13.24 9.81 6.50
C GLU A 26 -13.92 9.82 7.89
N GLU A 27 -15.02 10.57 8.01
CA GLU A 27 -15.77 10.72 9.26
C GLU A 27 -16.33 9.39 9.80
N ASP A 28 -16.60 8.42 8.92
CA ASP A 28 -17.10 7.09 9.27
C ASP A 28 -15.99 6.11 9.71
N GLY A 29 -14.74 6.57 9.70
CA GLY A 29 -13.57 5.77 10.06
C GLY A 29 -12.98 4.95 8.90
N SER A 30 -13.56 5.02 7.70
CA SER A 30 -12.95 4.48 6.47
C SER A 30 -11.78 5.36 6.01
N PHE A 31 -11.00 4.84 5.06
CA PHE A 31 -9.85 5.54 4.52
C PHE A 31 -9.87 5.51 3.00
N TRP A 32 -9.33 6.56 2.40
CA TRP A 32 -8.90 6.53 1.01
C TRP A 32 -7.46 7.00 0.87
N ALA A 33 -6.83 6.56 -0.21
CA ALA A 33 -5.46 6.90 -0.53
C ALA A 33 -5.28 7.23 -2.00
N ARG A 34 -4.34 8.14 -2.27
CA ARG A 34 -3.82 8.46 -3.60
C ARG A 34 -2.35 8.10 -3.65
N VAL A 35 -1.96 7.22 -4.57
CA VAL A 35 -0.53 6.91 -4.79
C VAL A 35 0.03 7.95 -5.74
N LEU A 36 0.84 8.88 -5.22
CA LEU A 36 1.27 10.08 -5.92
C LEU A 36 2.15 9.78 -7.13
N ASP A 37 2.94 8.70 -7.04
CA ASP A 37 3.87 8.29 -8.10
C ASP A 37 3.16 7.65 -9.31
N PHE A 38 1.89 7.28 -9.15
CA PHE A 38 1.06 6.71 -10.21
C PHE A 38 -0.15 7.62 -10.49
N LYS A 39 -0.09 8.36 -11.60
CA LYS A 39 -1.15 9.30 -11.98
C LYS A 39 -2.51 8.59 -12.07
N GLY A 40 -3.47 9.09 -11.28
CA GLY A 40 -4.84 8.55 -11.27
C GLY A 40 -5.01 7.29 -10.43
N CYS A 41 -4.01 6.89 -9.67
CA CYS A 41 -4.08 5.75 -8.76
C CYS A 41 -4.72 6.17 -7.43
N TYR A 42 -5.97 5.79 -7.25
CA TYR A 42 -6.73 5.99 -6.02
C TYR A 42 -7.25 4.64 -5.54
N THR A 43 -7.35 4.50 -4.23
CA THR A 43 -7.87 3.30 -3.59
C THR A 43 -8.54 3.65 -2.27
N GLN A 44 -9.29 2.72 -1.70
CA GLN A 44 -9.99 2.91 -0.44
C GLN A 44 -10.02 1.61 0.37
N GLY A 45 -10.10 1.73 1.68
CA GLY A 45 -10.25 0.62 2.61
C GLY A 45 -11.26 0.98 3.69
N LYS A 46 -12.01 -0.02 4.17
CA LYS A 46 -13.01 0.15 5.23
C LYS A 46 -12.40 0.50 6.60
N ASP A 47 -11.12 0.19 6.76
CA ASP A 47 -10.27 0.52 7.89
C ASP A 47 -8.82 0.66 7.37
N PHE A 48 -7.90 1.11 8.23
CA PHE A 48 -6.53 1.36 7.78
C PHE A 48 -5.79 0.06 7.38
N ARG A 49 -6.11 -1.09 7.99
CA ARG A 49 -5.49 -2.37 7.61
C ARG A 49 -5.93 -2.80 6.22
N ASP A 50 -7.22 -2.66 5.92
CA ASP A 50 -7.78 -2.86 4.59
C ASP A 50 -7.14 -1.91 3.57
N LEU A 51 -6.92 -0.64 3.95
CA LEU A 51 -6.23 0.33 3.11
C LEU A 51 -4.80 -0.11 2.74
N LEU A 52 -4.03 -0.68 3.68
CA LEU A 52 -2.67 -1.18 3.41
C LEU A 52 -2.67 -2.24 2.29
N GLU A 53 -3.62 -3.17 2.35
CA GLU A 53 -3.79 -4.19 1.31
C GLU A 53 -4.19 -3.54 -0.02
N MET A 54 -5.08 -2.56 0.04
CA MET A 54 -5.66 -1.92 -1.14
C MET A 54 -4.70 -0.96 -1.85
N VAL A 55 -3.70 -0.41 -1.16
CA VAL A 55 -2.58 0.33 -1.78
C VAL A 55 -1.71 -0.61 -2.61
N SER A 56 -1.34 -1.78 -2.07
CA SER A 56 -0.55 -2.77 -2.81
C SER A 56 -1.31 -3.26 -4.05
N ASP A 57 -2.59 -3.57 -3.90
CA ASP A 57 -3.43 -4.03 -5.02
C ASP A 57 -3.60 -2.98 -6.12
N ALA A 58 -3.74 -1.70 -5.75
CA ALA A 58 -3.83 -0.61 -6.72
C ALA A 58 -2.51 -0.45 -7.51
N ILE A 59 -1.35 -0.55 -6.85
CA ILE A 59 -0.04 -0.53 -7.51
C ILE A 59 0.10 -1.70 -8.48
N TYR A 60 -0.26 -2.90 -8.05
CA TYR A 60 -0.24 -4.10 -8.89
C TYR A 60 -1.15 -3.96 -10.12
N THR A 61 -2.31 -3.35 -9.94
CA THR A 61 -3.26 -3.10 -11.02
C THR A 61 -2.71 -2.09 -12.02
N VAL A 62 -2.11 -0.98 -11.56
CA VAL A 62 -1.46 0.01 -12.45
C VAL A 62 -0.30 -0.59 -13.24
N LEU A 63 0.43 -1.54 -12.65
CA LEU A 63 1.59 -2.20 -13.26
C LEU A 63 1.22 -3.47 -14.07
N ASP A 64 -0.08 -3.71 -14.28
CA ASP A 64 -0.61 -4.88 -14.99
C ASP A 64 -0.07 -6.23 -14.46
N VAL A 65 0.10 -6.32 -13.14
CA VAL A 65 0.55 -7.55 -12.47
C VAL A 65 -0.60 -8.57 -12.47
N PRO A 66 -0.38 -9.78 -13.05
CA PRO A 66 -1.33 -10.88 -13.00
C PRO A 66 -1.68 -11.30 -11.57
N GLU A 67 -2.96 -11.59 -11.32
CA GLU A 67 -3.45 -11.99 -9.99
C GLU A 67 -2.69 -13.19 -9.40
N GLU A 68 -2.33 -14.17 -10.26
CA GLU A 68 -1.54 -15.34 -9.89
C GLU A 68 -0.16 -15.02 -9.29
N PHE A 69 0.39 -13.82 -9.55
CA PHE A 69 1.67 -13.38 -8.98
C PHE A 69 1.51 -12.47 -7.75
N ARG A 70 0.36 -11.83 -7.55
CA ARG A 70 0.17 -10.83 -6.47
C ARG A 70 0.39 -11.38 -5.07
N ALA A 71 0.14 -12.68 -4.86
CA ALA A 71 0.36 -13.36 -3.58
C ALA A 71 1.86 -13.57 -3.25
N PHE A 72 2.74 -13.52 -4.26
CA PHE A 72 4.17 -13.76 -4.13
C PHE A 72 4.99 -12.46 -4.17
N LEU A 73 4.35 -11.32 -4.40
CA LEU A 73 4.99 -10.02 -4.46
C LEU A 73 4.95 -9.31 -3.10
N PRO A 74 5.99 -8.51 -2.78
CA PRO A 74 6.10 -7.80 -1.52
C PRO A 74 5.03 -6.71 -1.39
N ARG A 75 4.44 -6.61 -0.20
CA ARG A 75 3.39 -5.64 0.11
C ARG A 75 4.00 -4.29 0.49
N TYR A 76 3.35 -3.23 0.04
CA TYR A 76 3.70 -1.87 0.43
C TYR A 76 3.13 -1.55 1.80
N ILE A 77 4.01 -1.17 2.73
CA ILE A 77 3.63 -0.72 4.08
C ILE A 77 4.30 0.64 4.38
N PRO A 78 3.66 1.53 5.16
CA PRO A 78 4.27 2.78 5.56
C PRO A 78 5.53 2.53 6.40
N GLU A 79 6.62 3.22 6.07
CA GLU A 79 7.91 3.13 6.75
C GLU A 79 7.75 3.37 8.26
N GLU A 80 6.89 4.32 8.63
CA GLU A 80 6.68 4.80 9.99
C GLU A 80 6.11 3.72 10.93
N ILE A 81 5.41 2.71 10.38
CA ILE A 81 4.80 1.62 11.15
C ILE A 81 5.40 0.26 10.86
N ARG A 82 6.39 0.16 9.98
CA ARG A 82 6.99 -1.12 9.59
C ARG A 82 7.45 -1.90 10.81
N GLU A 83 8.21 -1.27 11.70
CA GLU A 83 8.68 -1.93 12.93
C GLU A 83 7.53 -2.35 13.87
N ALA A 84 6.49 -1.52 13.98
CA ALA A 84 5.32 -1.79 14.81
C ALA A 84 4.54 -3.01 14.30
N LEU A 85 4.33 -3.09 12.98
CA LEU A 85 3.71 -4.23 12.32
C LEU A 85 4.52 -5.52 12.49
N GLU A 86 5.86 -5.45 12.36
CA GLU A 86 6.76 -6.59 12.51
C GLU A 86 6.80 -7.13 13.96
N LYS A 87 6.68 -6.26 14.96
CA LYS A 87 6.81 -6.61 16.39
C LYS A 87 5.53 -7.21 17.00
N HIS A 88 4.52 -7.53 16.20
CA HIS A 88 3.19 -7.94 16.70
C HIS A 88 2.60 -6.91 17.68
N GLU A 89 2.75 -5.61 17.39
CA GLU A 89 2.10 -4.59 18.21
C GLU A 89 0.58 -4.78 18.17
N SER A 90 -0.01 -4.79 19.36
CA SER A 90 -1.44 -5.03 19.55
C SER A 90 -2.28 -4.04 18.74
N GLU A 91 -3.46 -4.47 18.27
CA GLU A 91 -4.43 -3.64 17.53
C GLU A 91 -4.65 -2.25 18.15
N LYS A 92 -4.51 -2.12 19.47
CA LYS A 92 -4.62 -0.84 20.19
C LYS A 92 -3.52 0.17 19.87
N GLN A 93 -2.27 -0.26 19.73
CA GLN A 93 -1.15 0.63 19.39
C GLN A 93 -1.26 1.09 17.95
N PHE A 94 -1.67 0.18 17.05
CA PHE A 94 -1.99 0.50 15.67
C PHE A 94 -3.12 1.53 15.58
N THR A 95 -4.26 1.31 16.24
CA THR A 95 -5.37 2.27 16.23
C THR A 95 -5.00 3.62 16.84
N ALA A 96 -4.25 3.64 17.94
CA ALA A 96 -3.77 4.89 18.55
C ALA A 96 -2.76 5.62 17.65
N PHE A 97 -1.84 4.89 17.01
CA PHE A 97 -0.91 5.45 16.03
C PHE A 97 -1.67 6.05 14.83
N ILE A 98 -2.69 5.36 14.31
CA ILE A 98 -3.49 5.86 13.19
C ILE A 98 -4.31 7.08 13.58
N ALA A 99 -4.91 7.09 14.76
CA ALA A 99 -5.60 8.26 15.27
C ALA A 99 -4.65 9.46 15.46
N ASP A 100 -3.44 9.23 16.00
CA ASP A 100 -2.46 10.28 16.24
C ASP A 100 -1.85 10.83 14.92
N GLN A 101 -1.62 9.96 13.94
CA GLN A 101 -0.93 10.32 12.71
C GLN A 101 -1.88 10.77 11.59
N ILE A 102 -3.07 10.18 11.46
CA ILE A 102 -3.97 10.39 10.30
C ILE A 102 -5.23 11.14 10.72
N HIS A 103 -5.06 12.26 11.42
CA HIS A 103 -6.11 13.29 11.46
C HIS A 103 -6.00 14.16 10.20
N GLY A 104 -6.98 14.02 9.30
CA GLY A 104 -7.02 14.75 8.03
C GLY A 104 -6.14 14.12 6.95
N LYS A 105 -5.45 14.96 6.18
CA LYS A 105 -4.57 14.55 5.08
C LYS A 105 -3.14 14.29 5.57
N ARG A 106 -2.55 13.15 5.18
CA ARG A 106 -1.12 12.85 5.39
C ARG A 106 -0.48 12.35 4.12
N GLU A 107 0.79 12.69 3.93
CA GLU A 107 1.64 12.07 2.92
C GLU A 107 2.66 11.17 3.65
N LEU A 108 2.70 9.90 3.25
CA LEU A 108 3.51 8.84 3.85
C LEU A 108 4.36 8.17 2.77
N VAL A 109 5.49 7.59 3.17
CA VAL A 109 6.32 6.79 2.28
C VAL A 109 6.03 5.33 2.54
N PHE A 110 5.52 4.64 1.53
CA PHE A 110 5.30 3.21 1.59
C PHE A 110 6.47 2.49 0.93
N THR A 111 7.02 1.48 1.61
CA THR A 111 8.12 0.66 1.12
C THR A 111 7.68 -0.80 1.02
N ARG A 112 8.33 -1.57 0.15
CA ARG A 112 8.06 -3.00 -0.03
C ARG A 112 9.05 -3.88 0.71
#